data_AF-A0A1H2FHC0-F1
#
_entry.id   AF-A0A1H2FHC0-F1
#
_cell.length_a   1.000
_cell.length_b   1.000
_cell.length_c   1.000
_cell.angle_alpha   90.00
_cell.angle_beta   90.00
_cell.angle_gamma   90.00
#
_symmetry.space_group_name_H-M   'P 1'
#
loop_
_entity.id
_entity.type
_entity.pdbx_description
1 polymer ?
#
loop_
_entity_poly.entity_id
_entity_poly.type
_entity_poly.pdbx_seq_one_letter_code
_entity_poly.pdbx_strand_id
1 'polypeptide(L)'
;MTWGRFGYICRKASVDHRDNESIAHCLQRIDREEASDLYGGREAADRWPRVILDKIGLMTDREEARRVLDIYRNLNLSQGFDEPMTLKRAVAYLGLVLFVFYSVVGLYHLKIIPNFLKVFDTLGLSAPRSLILYQDYMGYFVLLVSVFLITILLVGFEMRSLFKFTVGREKGFIFKYLLFSPIRDSYRKVIAVLQFPVADSGSNVTGSEESVVRHLRAVRHSEMNVSVEMKALIEQEMKCLLDGCEKQVKLMLMLVGVVVLFGIFFFLTSAYSPIFILGDAV
;
A
#
# COMPACT_ATOMS: atom_id res chain seq x y z
N MET A 1 -0.44 -16.36 -4.38
CA MET A 1 0.83 -17.11 -4.54
C MET A 1 1.96 -16.18 -4.13
N THR A 2 2.99 -16.66 -3.42
CA THR A 2 4.19 -15.86 -3.13
C THR A 2 5.13 -15.83 -4.34
N TRP A 3 5.91 -14.76 -4.51
CA TRP A 3 6.94 -14.67 -5.55
C TRP A 3 8.02 -15.75 -5.39
N GLY A 4 8.25 -16.25 -4.17
CA GLY A 4 9.12 -17.39 -3.87
C GLY A 4 8.64 -18.69 -4.51
N ARG A 5 7.37 -19.05 -4.31
CA ARG A 5 6.76 -20.24 -4.95
C ARG A 5 6.77 -20.10 -6.47
N PHE A 6 6.46 -18.91 -7.00
CA PHE A 6 6.50 -18.63 -8.44
C PHE A 6 7.88 -18.87 -9.04
N GLY A 7 8.93 -18.34 -8.42
CA GLY A 7 10.31 -18.55 -8.87
C GLY A 7 10.72 -20.02 -8.82
N TYR A 8 10.29 -20.76 -7.80
CA TYR A 8 10.53 -22.22 -7.73
C TYR A 8 9.83 -22.97 -8.87
N ILE A 9 8.57 -22.66 -9.15
CA ILE A 9 7.83 -23.28 -10.26
C ILE A 9 8.51 -23.00 -11.59
N CYS A 10 8.92 -21.74 -11.85
CA CYS A 10 9.63 -21.41 -13.10
C CYS A 10 10.97 -22.15 -13.22
N ARG A 11 11.75 -22.25 -12.13
CA ARG A 11 12.99 -23.03 -12.09
C ARG A 11 12.75 -24.49 -12.42
N LYS A 12 11.79 -25.13 -11.73
CA LYS A 12 11.54 -26.55 -11.90
C LYS A 12 10.91 -26.87 -13.26
N ALA A 13 9.98 -26.03 -13.73
CA ALA A 13 9.35 -26.18 -15.04
C ALA A 13 10.36 -26.03 -16.19
N SER A 14 11.41 -25.23 -16.01
CA SER A 14 12.47 -25.11 -17.03
C SER A 14 13.34 -26.36 -17.19
N VAL A 15 13.38 -27.25 -16.19
CA VAL A 15 14.27 -28.43 -16.16
C VAL A 15 13.50 -29.75 -16.26
N ASP A 16 12.35 -29.87 -15.59
CA ASP A 16 11.59 -31.12 -15.46
C ASP A 16 10.44 -31.23 -16.48
N HIS A 17 10.63 -30.62 -17.65
CA HIS A 17 9.63 -30.65 -18.71
C HIS A 17 9.74 -31.94 -19.52
N ARG A 18 8.71 -32.80 -19.43
CA ARG A 18 8.63 -34.03 -20.22
C ARG A 18 8.23 -33.72 -21.66
N ASP A 19 8.88 -34.36 -22.64
CA ASP A 19 8.70 -34.06 -24.07
C ASP A 19 7.25 -34.23 -24.59
N ASN A 20 6.38 -35.00 -23.91
CA ASN A 20 4.97 -35.20 -24.25
C ASN A 20 3.95 -34.43 -23.36
N GLU A 21 4.40 -33.60 -22.43
CA GLU A 21 3.51 -32.87 -21.51
C GLU A 21 3.22 -31.46 -22.05
N SER A 22 1.98 -30.97 -21.93
CA SER A 22 1.68 -29.56 -22.21
C SER A 22 2.25 -28.68 -21.10
N ILE A 23 2.61 -27.43 -21.41
CA ILE A 23 3.19 -26.50 -20.42
C ILE A 23 2.23 -26.26 -19.26
N ALA A 24 0.92 -26.12 -19.53
CA ALA A 24 -0.10 -26.00 -18.50
C ALA A 24 -0.13 -27.21 -17.54
N HIS A 25 -0.01 -28.44 -18.07
CA HIS A 25 -0.02 -29.65 -17.25
C HIS A 25 1.26 -29.78 -16.40
N CYS A 26 2.41 -29.40 -16.96
CA CYS A 26 3.69 -29.34 -16.24
C CYS A 26 3.61 -28.34 -15.06
N LEU A 27 3.09 -27.14 -15.30
CA LEU A 27 2.93 -26.11 -14.27
C LEU A 27 1.98 -26.56 -13.15
N GLN A 28 0.85 -27.19 -13.50
CA GLN A 28 -0.09 -27.72 -12.51
C GLN A 28 0.49 -28.87 -11.69
N ARG A 29 1.26 -29.77 -12.32
CA ARG A 29 1.95 -30.87 -11.63
C ARG A 29 2.90 -30.33 -10.56
N ILE A 30 3.77 -29.41 -10.95
CA ILE A 30 4.77 -28.80 -10.05
C ILE A 30 4.08 -28.00 -8.93
N ASP A 31 3.03 -27.24 -9.25
CA ASP A 31 2.28 -26.49 -8.24
C ASP A 31 1.61 -27.40 -7.19
N ARG A 32 1.27 -28.64 -7.57
CA ARG A 32 0.64 -29.63 -6.67
C ARG A 32 1.62 -30.42 -5.81
N GLU A 33 2.92 -30.35 -6.07
CA GLU A 33 3.93 -31.04 -5.25
C GLU A 33 4.05 -30.44 -3.84
N GLU A 34 4.34 -31.29 -2.86
CA GLU A 34 4.60 -30.88 -1.47
C GLU A 34 5.86 -30.00 -1.37
N ALA A 35 6.87 -30.24 -2.21
CA ALA A 35 8.07 -29.42 -2.26
C ALA A 35 7.79 -27.94 -2.58
N SER A 36 6.71 -27.66 -3.32
CA SER A 36 6.27 -26.29 -3.62
C SER A 36 5.74 -25.55 -2.39
N ASP A 37 5.26 -26.27 -1.38
CA ASP A 37 4.72 -25.68 -0.15
C ASP A 37 5.84 -25.12 0.75
N LEU A 38 7.09 -25.61 0.61
CA LEU A 38 8.28 -25.07 1.27
C LEU A 38 8.62 -23.63 0.84
N TYR A 39 8.17 -23.20 -0.34
CA TYR A 39 8.45 -21.87 -0.91
C TYR A 39 7.28 -20.87 -0.74
N GLY A 40 6.24 -21.27 -0.01
CA GLY A 40 5.11 -20.43 0.38
C GLY A 40 3.74 -21.06 0.10
N GLY A 41 2.70 -20.54 0.76
CA GLY A 41 1.35 -21.07 0.69
C GLY A 41 0.68 -21.00 -0.71
N ARG A 42 -0.22 -21.95 -0.96
CA ARG A 42 -1.15 -21.93 -2.10
C ARG A 42 -2.17 -20.82 -1.85
N GLU A 43 -2.11 -19.73 -2.60
CA GLU A 43 -3.09 -18.65 -2.43
C GLU A 43 -3.47 -17.96 -3.73
N ALA A 44 -4.74 -17.54 -3.75
CA ALA A 44 -5.47 -16.55 -4.55
C ALA A 44 -5.09 -16.35 -6.03
N ALA A 45 -6.08 -16.60 -6.89
CA ALA A 45 -6.01 -16.46 -8.35
C ALA A 45 -5.82 -15.01 -8.84
N ASP A 46 -6.02 -14.02 -7.95
CA ASP A 46 -6.02 -12.59 -8.25
C ASP A 46 -4.63 -11.92 -8.14
N ARG A 47 -3.55 -12.70 -7.91
CA ARG A 47 -2.19 -12.16 -7.81
C ARG A 47 -1.41 -12.30 -9.11
N TRP A 48 -0.56 -11.30 -9.39
CA TRP A 48 0.31 -11.28 -10.57
C TRP A 48 1.10 -12.58 -10.84
N PRO A 49 1.70 -13.25 -9.83
CA PRO A 49 2.44 -14.49 -10.09
C PRO A 49 1.55 -15.61 -10.67
N ARG A 50 0.27 -15.68 -10.28
CA ARG A 50 -0.64 -16.69 -10.82
C ARG A 50 -1.09 -16.34 -12.24
N VAL A 51 -1.42 -15.07 -12.47
CA VAL A 51 -1.79 -14.59 -13.82
C VAL A 51 -0.65 -14.79 -14.83
N ILE A 52 0.59 -14.55 -14.43
CA ILE A 52 1.75 -14.80 -15.29
C ILE A 52 1.88 -16.30 -15.61
N LEU A 53 1.74 -17.19 -14.61
CA LEU A 53 1.78 -18.64 -14.84
C LEU A 53 0.64 -19.12 -15.74
N ASP A 54 -0.58 -18.64 -15.50
CA ASP A 54 -1.74 -19.03 -16.31
C ASP A 54 -1.55 -18.57 -17.77
N LYS A 55 -1.03 -17.36 -18.00
CA LYS A 55 -0.71 -16.89 -19.35
C LYS A 55 0.42 -17.68 -20.01
N ILE A 56 1.48 -18.07 -19.29
CA ILE A 56 2.53 -18.96 -19.81
C ILE A 56 1.92 -20.33 -20.18
N GLY A 57 1.00 -20.84 -19.35
CA GLY A 57 0.30 -22.10 -19.61
C GLY A 57 -0.61 -22.06 -20.84
N LEU A 58 -1.09 -20.88 -21.24
CA LEU A 58 -1.93 -20.67 -22.43
C LEU A 58 -1.13 -20.46 -23.73
N MET A 59 0.20 -20.32 -23.66
CA MET A 59 1.04 -20.14 -24.84
C MET A 59 1.03 -21.39 -25.74
N THR A 60 0.74 -21.20 -27.03
CA THR A 60 0.69 -22.29 -28.01
C THR A 60 2.08 -22.68 -28.53
N ASP A 61 3.03 -21.74 -28.54
CA ASP A 61 4.42 -21.99 -28.93
C ASP A 61 5.26 -22.45 -27.72
N ARG A 62 5.75 -23.68 -27.82
CA ARG A 62 6.53 -24.34 -26.77
C ARG A 62 7.90 -23.70 -26.56
N GLU A 63 8.55 -23.24 -27.62
CA GLU A 63 9.88 -22.63 -27.55
C GLU A 63 9.81 -21.20 -26.99
N GLU A 64 8.75 -20.46 -27.32
CA GLU A 64 8.51 -19.14 -26.69
C GLU A 64 8.20 -19.29 -25.19
N ALA A 65 7.34 -20.23 -24.80
CA ALA A 65 7.05 -20.47 -23.39
C ALA A 65 8.28 -20.92 -22.58
N ARG A 66 9.17 -21.73 -23.18
CA ARG A 66 10.46 -22.09 -22.56
C ARG A 66 11.37 -20.87 -22.38
N ARG A 67 11.48 -20.01 -23.39
CA ARG A 67 12.26 -18.76 -23.30
C ARG A 67 11.72 -17.85 -22.20
N VAL A 68 10.40 -17.73 -22.10
CA VAL A 68 9.73 -16.94 -21.05
C VAL A 68 9.97 -17.52 -19.65
N LEU A 69 9.87 -18.84 -19.49
CA LEU A 69 10.18 -19.52 -18.23
C LEU A 69 11.64 -19.30 -17.80
N ASP A 70 12.57 -19.32 -18.75
CA ASP A 70 13.99 -19.05 -18.48
C ASP A 70 14.22 -17.59 -18.04
N ILE A 71 13.53 -16.62 -18.65
CA ILE A 71 13.57 -15.22 -18.22
C ILE A 71 13.11 -15.09 -16.76
N TYR A 72 11.96 -15.67 -16.40
CA TYR A 72 11.45 -15.59 -15.02
C TYR A 72 12.28 -16.39 -14.02
N ARG A 73 12.88 -17.50 -14.44
CA ARG A 73 13.83 -18.26 -13.64
C ARG A 73 15.00 -17.38 -13.18
N ASN A 74 15.57 -16.60 -14.10
CA ASN A 74 16.75 -15.77 -13.85
C ASN A 74 16.42 -14.47 -13.10
N LEU A 75 15.16 -14.02 -13.16
CA LEU A 75 14.69 -12.78 -12.55
C LEU A 75 14.71 -12.80 -11.00
N ASN A 76 14.64 -13.99 -10.38
CA ASN A 76 14.65 -14.23 -8.92
C ASN A 76 13.94 -13.16 -8.07
N LEU A 77 12.62 -13.05 -8.24
CA LEU A 77 11.77 -12.01 -7.66
C LEU A 77 11.52 -12.11 -6.14
N SER A 78 12.06 -13.13 -5.46
CA SER A 78 11.75 -13.39 -4.05
C SER A 78 12.34 -12.36 -3.08
N GLN A 79 13.41 -11.64 -3.46
CA GLN A 79 14.15 -10.75 -2.56
C GLN A 79 13.72 -9.27 -2.63
N GLY A 80 12.96 -8.86 -3.66
CA GLY A 80 12.70 -7.44 -3.95
C GLY A 80 11.32 -6.92 -3.55
N PHE A 81 10.40 -7.80 -3.13
CA PHE A 81 8.98 -7.47 -2.92
C PHE A 81 8.53 -7.52 -1.46
N ASP A 82 9.47 -7.56 -0.51
CA ASP A 82 9.12 -7.54 0.91
C ASP A 82 8.60 -6.16 1.34
N GLU A 83 7.51 -6.18 2.10
CA GLU A 83 6.88 -4.98 2.64
C GLU A 83 7.84 -4.25 3.60
N PRO A 84 8.14 -2.95 3.38
CA PRO A 84 9.06 -2.22 4.23
C PRO A 84 8.55 -2.12 5.67
N MET A 85 9.42 -2.40 6.64
CA MET A 85 9.08 -2.33 8.08
C MET A 85 8.63 -0.93 8.52
N THR A 86 9.15 0.12 7.88
CA THR A 86 8.78 1.52 8.17
C THR A 86 7.29 1.78 7.95
N LEU A 87 6.72 1.18 6.91
CA LEU A 87 5.31 1.32 6.57
C LEU A 87 4.40 0.59 7.57
N LYS A 88 4.79 -0.63 7.98
CA LYS A 88 4.10 -1.38 9.05
C LYS A 88 4.05 -0.58 10.36
N ARG A 89 5.19 0.00 10.75
CA ARG A 89 5.30 0.82 11.96
C ARG A 89 4.47 2.09 11.87
N ALA A 90 4.49 2.77 10.72
CA ALA A 90 3.72 3.99 10.51
C ALA A 90 2.20 3.75 10.63
N VAL A 91 1.67 2.69 10.01
CA VAL A 91 0.25 2.33 10.12
C VAL A 91 -0.13 1.99 11.55
N ALA A 92 0.72 1.23 12.27
CA ALA A 92 0.48 0.90 13.67
C ALA A 92 0.47 2.17 14.57
N TYR A 93 1.40 3.08 14.36
CA TYR A 93 1.45 4.37 15.06
C TYR A 93 0.20 5.20 14.78
N LEU A 94 -0.21 5.29 13.52
CA LEU A 94 -1.42 6.02 13.13
C LEU A 94 -2.68 5.45 13.78
N GLY A 95 -2.80 4.12 13.84
CA GLY A 95 -3.89 3.43 14.52
C GLY A 95 -3.91 3.73 16.02
N LEU A 96 -2.74 3.77 16.66
CA LEU A 96 -2.62 4.16 18.07
C LEU A 96 -3.05 5.62 18.30
N VAL A 97 -2.59 6.55 17.45
CA VAL A 97 -2.98 7.97 17.54
C VAL A 97 -4.49 8.14 17.40
N LEU A 98 -5.11 7.42 16.44
CA LEU A 98 -6.56 7.43 16.26
C LEU A 98 -7.30 6.92 17.51
N PHE A 99 -6.81 5.84 18.11
CA PHE A 99 -7.38 5.28 19.33
C PHE A 99 -7.29 6.24 20.52
N VAL A 100 -6.11 6.86 20.72
CA VAL A 100 -5.91 7.86 21.77
C VAL A 100 -6.80 9.08 21.53
N PHE A 101 -6.90 9.55 20.29
CA PHE A 101 -7.75 10.68 19.92
C PHE A 101 -9.21 10.44 20.32
N TYR A 102 -9.80 9.31 19.92
CA TYR A 102 -11.18 8.99 20.28
C TYR A 102 -11.37 8.76 21.78
N SER A 103 -10.36 8.19 22.45
CA SER A 103 -10.40 8.03 23.91
C SER A 103 -10.45 9.37 24.63
N VAL A 104 -9.61 10.33 24.22
CA VAL A 104 -9.59 11.70 24.78
C VAL A 104 -10.89 12.43 24.48
N VAL A 105 -11.36 12.39 23.23
CA VAL A 105 -12.64 13.01 22.82
C VAL A 105 -13.80 12.41 23.63
N GLY A 106 -13.84 11.09 23.78
CA GLY A 106 -14.87 10.40 24.56
C GLY A 106 -14.85 10.80 26.04
N LEU A 107 -13.68 10.85 26.66
CA LEU A 107 -13.52 11.32 28.05
C LEU A 107 -14.00 12.77 28.18
N TYR A 108 -13.63 13.63 27.23
CA TYR A 108 -14.05 15.02 27.23
C TYR A 108 -15.58 15.17 27.18
N HIS A 109 -16.22 14.44 26.28
CA HIS A 109 -17.66 14.57 26.06
C HIS A 109 -18.50 13.93 27.18
N LEU A 110 -18.02 12.83 27.76
CA LEU A 110 -18.78 12.07 28.77
C LEU A 110 -18.54 12.58 30.20
N LYS A 111 -17.38 13.15 30.49
CA LYS A 111 -17.00 13.53 31.86
C LYS A 111 -16.74 15.02 32.02
N ILE A 112 -15.98 15.63 31.11
CA ILE A 112 -15.47 17.00 31.30
C ILE A 112 -16.59 18.03 31.07
N ILE A 113 -17.20 18.05 29.88
CA ILE A 113 -18.30 18.98 29.56
C ILE A 113 -19.44 18.93 30.58
N PRO A 114 -20.05 17.76 30.89
CA PRO A 114 -21.21 17.73 31.77
C PRO A 114 -20.87 18.14 33.21
N ASN A 115 -19.65 17.85 33.69
CA ASN A 115 -19.23 18.29 35.03
C ASN A 115 -19.02 19.80 35.08
N PHE A 116 -18.38 20.40 34.07
CA PHE A 116 -18.24 21.86 34.01
C PHE A 116 -19.61 22.53 33.96
N LEU A 117 -20.52 22.09 33.11
CA LEU A 117 -21.88 22.65 33.02
C LEU A 117 -22.62 22.58 34.37
N LYS A 118 -22.56 21.43 35.06
CA LYS A 118 -23.16 21.28 36.40
C LYS A 118 -22.56 22.23 37.43
N VAL A 119 -21.25 22.44 37.41
CA VAL A 119 -20.57 23.35 38.35
C VAL A 119 -20.92 24.81 38.06
N PHE A 120 -20.93 25.23 36.79
CA PHE A 120 -21.36 26.57 36.41
C PHE A 120 -22.83 26.84 36.78
N ASP A 121 -23.71 25.85 36.57
CA ASP A 121 -25.14 25.93 36.94
C ASP A 121 -25.33 26.01 38.47
N THR A 122 -24.55 25.22 39.23
CA THR A 122 -24.58 25.26 40.71
C THR A 122 -24.09 26.59 41.27
N LEU A 123 -23.13 27.24 40.60
CA LEU A 123 -22.59 28.54 40.98
C LEU A 123 -23.45 29.72 40.47
N GLY A 124 -24.50 29.47 39.70
CA GLY A 124 -25.35 30.51 39.11
C GLY A 124 -24.62 31.39 38.08
N LEU A 125 -23.48 30.93 37.56
CA LEU A 125 -22.64 31.67 36.62
C LEU A 125 -23.06 31.33 35.19
N SER A 126 -23.19 32.37 34.34
CA SER A 126 -23.38 32.16 32.91
C SER A 126 -22.15 31.46 32.32
N ALA A 127 -22.38 30.35 31.60
CA ALA A 127 -21.30 29.59 30.97
C ALA A 127 -20.42 30.49 30.08
N PRO A 128 -19.08 30.34 30.12
CA PRO A 128 -18.17 31.15 29.31
C PRO A 128 -18.48 31.01 27.82
N ARG A 129 -18.38 32.12 27.08
CA ARG A 129 -18.62 32.13 25.62
C ARG A 129 -17.70 31.16 24.86
N SER A 130 -16.49 30.93 25.37
CA SER A 130 -15.54 29.92 24.87
C SER A 130 -16.05 28.48 25.03
N LEU A 131 -16.74 28.17 26.13
CA LEU A 131 -17.31 26.85 26.39
C LEU A 131 -18.52 26.56 25.47
N ILE A 132 -19.34 27.58 25.20
CA ILE A 132 -20.50 27.50 24.31
C ILE A 132 -20.05 27.34 22.84
N LEU A 133 -19.09 28.15 22.38
CA LEU A 133 -18.51 28.00 21.05
C LEU A 133 -17.85 26.63 20.86
N TYR A 134 -17.18 26.12 21.90
CA TYR A 134 -16.62 24.78 21.87
C TYR A 134 -17.72 23.72 21.73
N GLN A 135 -18.82 23.82 22.48
CA GLN A 135 -19.94 22.89 22.37
C GLN A 135 -20.57 22.88 20.96
N ASP A 136 -20.73 24.04 20.33
CA ASP A 136 -21.34 24.16 19.01
C ASP A 136 -20.43 23.68 17.87
N TYR A 137 -19.11 23.95 17.95
CA TYR A 137 -18.17 23.67 16.86
C TYR A 137 -17.32 22.41 17.06
N MET A 138 -17.33 21.79 18.25
CA MET A 138 -16.55 20.59 18.51
C MET A 138 -16.93 19.41 17.64
N GLY A 139 -18.23 19.20 17.41
CA GLY A 139 -18.69 18.10 16.57
C GLY A 139 -18.07 18.17 15.18
N TYR A 140 -18.08 19.37 14.58
CA TYR A 140 -17.45 19.62 13.29
C TYR A 140 -15.93 19.45 13.32
N PHE A 141 -15.27 19.91 14.38
CA PHE A 141 -13.82 19.75 14.54
C PHE A 141 -13.43 18.26 14.67
N VAL A 142 -14.12 17.50 15.53
CA VAL A 142 -13.89 16.06 15.70
C VAL A 142 -14.18 15.31 14.42
N LEU A 143 -15.25 15.66 13.69
CA LEU A 143 -15.58 15.05 12.41
C LEU A 143 -14.50 15.34 11.37
N LEU A 144 -14.06 16.59 11.25
CA LEU A 144 -12.99 17.00 10.32
C LEU A 144 -11.69 16.25 10.60
N VAL A 145 -11.26 16.20 11.87
CA VAL A 145 -10.05 15.48 12.29
C VAL A 145 -10.20 13.97 12.08
N SER A 146 -11.39 13.42 12.32
CA SER A 146 -11.71 12.00 12.08
C SER A 146 -11.59 11.65 10.60
N VAL A 147 -12.23 12.42 9.72
CA VAL A 147 -12.15 12.23 8.26
C VAL A 147 -10.70 12.32 7.80
N PHE A 148 -9.95 13.28 8.31
CA PHE A 148 -8.52 13.43 8.00
C PHE A 148 -7.70 12.21 8.43
N LEU A 149 -7.80 11.78 9.69
CA LEU A 149 -7.05 10.64 10.21
C LEU A 149 -7.43 9.32 9.52
N ILE A 150 -8.73 9.10 9.27
CA ILE A 150 -9.22 7.92 8.52
C ILE A 150 -8.66 7.93 7.10
N THR A 151 -8.64 9.08 6.43
CA THR A 151 -8.08 9.19 5.08
C THR A 151 -6.60 8.82 5.07
N ILE A 152 -5.81 9.31 6.03
CA ILE A 152 -4.38 8.95 6.15
C ILE A 152 -4.21 7.45 6.41
N LEU A 153 -5.04 6.87 7.29
CA LEU A 153 -5.00 5.44 7.59
C LEU A 153 -5.31 4.59 6.35
N LEU A 154 -6.33 4.98 5.57
CA LEU A 154 -6.67 4.34 4.31
C LEU A 154 -5.51 4.40 3.31
N VAL A 155 -4.79 5.53 3.22
CA VAL A 155 -3.61 5.61 2.35
C VAL A 155 -2.53 4.64 2.80
N GLY A 156 -2.24 4.58 4.11
CA GLY A 156 -1.24 3.66 4.66
C GLY A 156 -1.59 2.20 4.38
N PHE A 157 -2.88 1.84 4.47
CA PHE A 157 -3.35 0.50 4.13
C PHE A 157 -3.22 0.19 2.64
N GLU A 158 -3.54 1.15 1.77
CA GLU A 158 -3.38 0.98 0.32
C GLU A 158 -1.93 0.85 -0.10
N MET A 159 -1.04 1.68 0.44
CA MET A 159 0.40 1.53 0.21
C MET A 159 0.91 0.15 0.61
N ARG A 160 0.50 -0.33 1.78
CA ARG A 160 0.82 -1.69 2.25
C ARG A 160 0.36 -2.73 1.24
N SER A 161 -0.81 -2.51 0.68
CA SER A 161 -1.40 -3.45 -0.23
C SER A 161 -0.83 -3.40 -1.65
N LEU A 162 -0.07 -2.36 -2.03
CA LEU A 162 0.70 -2.33 -3.28
C LEU A 162 1.74 -3.46 -3.33
N PHE A 163 2.40 -3.71 -2.20
CA PHE A 163 3.41 -4.77 -2.07
C PHE A 163 2.81 -6.18 -2.14
N LYS A 164 1.48 -6.31 -2.14
CA LYS A 164 0.80 -7.60 -2.37
C LYS A 164 0.60 -7.93 -3.86
N PHE A 165 0.84 -6.98 -4.78
CA PHE A 165 0.75 -7.17 -6.23
C PHE A 165 -0.56 -7.87 -6.68
N THR A 166 -1.70 -7.35 -6.22
CA THR A 166 -3.03 -7.78 -6.66
C THR A 166 -3.36 -7.19 -8.03
N VAL A 167 -3.93 -8.00 -8.91
CA VAL A 167 -4.28 -7.64 -10.30
C VAL A 167 -5.49 -6.69 -10.33
N GLY A 168 -5.45 -5.67 -11.19
CA GLY A 168 -6.56 -4.74 -11.39
C GLY A 168 -6.64 -3.60 -10.37
N ARG A 169 -5.71 -3.53 -9.42
CA ARG A 169 -5.65 -2.46 -8.42
C ARG A 169 -5.30 -1.11 -9.04
N GLU A 170 -4.54 -1.10 -10.14
CA GLU A 170 -4.16 0.11 -10.87
C GLU A 170 -5.35 0.92 -11.42
N LYS A 171 -6.55 0.33 -11.46
CA LYS A 171 -7.81 0.96 -11.92
C LYS A 171 -8.68 1.48 -10.77
N GLY A 172 -8.32 1.22 -9.52
CA GLY A 172 -9.12 1.65 -8.36
C GLY A 172 -9.11 3.17 -8.18
N PHE A 173 -10.27 3.75 -7.83
CA PHE A 173 -10.38 5.19 -7.52
C PHE A 173 -9.42 5.62 -6.40
N ILE A 174 -9.22 4.75 -5.41
CA ILE A 174 -8.34 5.00 -4.28
C ILE A 174 -6.87 5.06 -4.74
N PHE A 175 -6.43 4.14 -5.60
CA PHE A 175 -5.09 4.18 -6.19
C PHE A 175 -4.85 5.47 -6.99
N LYS A 176 -5.87 5.97 -7.70
CA LYS A 176 -5.77 7.19 -8.50
C LYS A 176 -5.70 8.46 -7.66
N TYR A 177 -6.46 8.61 -6.57
CA TYR A 177 -6.50 9.89 -5.86
C TYR A 177 -5.65 9.94 -4.58
N LEU A 178 -5.40 8.81 -3.93
CA LEU A 178 -4.73 8.77 -2.62
C LEU A 178 -3.20 8.60 -2.69
N LEU A 179 -2.68 8.06 -3.79
CA LEU A 179 -1.24 7.84 -3.96
C LEU A 179 -0.60 8.94 -4.81
N PHE A 180 0.61 9.34 -4.44
CA PHE A 180 1.40 10.30 -5.21
C PHE A 180 1.71 9.75 -6.61
N SER A 181 1.73 10.63 -7.61
CA SER A 181 2.07 10.25 -8.99
C SER A 181 3.33 9.39 -9.12
N PRO A 182 4.48 9.75 -8.52
CA PRO A 182 5.70 8.95 -8.64
C PRO A 182 5.54 7.49 -8.16
N ILE A 183 4.75 7.26 -7.11
CA ILE A 183 4.48 5.90 -6.59
C ILE A 183 3.67 5.12 -7.63
N ARG A 184 2.62 5.74 -8.19
CA ARG A 184 1.78 5.11 -9.21
C ARG A 184 2.57 4.80 -10.47
N ASP A 185 3.42 5.72 -10.90
CA ASP A 185 4.21 5.60 -12.12
C ASP A 185 5.27 4.50 -11.98
N SER A 186 6.02 4.44 -10.86
CA SER A 186 6.96 3.35 -10.58
C SER A 186 6.26 2.00 -10.43
N TYR A 187 5.09 1.95 -9.78
CA TYR A 187 4.31 0.71 -9.67
C TYR A 187 3.86 0.18 -11.04
N ARG A 188 3.35 1.05 -11.91
CA ARG A 188 2.94 0.69 -13.28
C ARG A 188 4.11 0.21 -14.13
N LYS A 189 5.27 0.87 -14.03
CA LYS A 189 6.48 0.42 -14.71
C LYS A 189 6.91 -0.97 -14.28
N VAL A 190 6.86 -1.28 -12.99
CA VAL A 190 7.21 -2.62 -12.48
C VAL A 190 6.25 -3.67 -13.00
N ILE A 191 4.95 -3.38 -13.02
CA ILE A 191 3.96 -4.26 -13.65
C ILE A 191 4.25 -4.42 -15.15
N ALA A 192 4.60 -3.35 -15.86
CA ALA A 192 4.92 -3.40 -17.29
C ALA A 192 6.16 -4.25 -17.58
N VAL A 193 7.23 -4.12 -16.77
CA VAL A 193 8.40 -5.02 -16.86
C VAL A 193 7.99 -6.46 -16.61
N LEU A 194 7.22 -6.73 -15.55
CA LEU A 194 6.78 -8.08 -15.20
C LEU A 194 5.90 -8.73 -16.26
N GLN A 195 5.08 -7.94 -16.98
CA GLN A 195 4.23 -8.45 -18.04
C GLN A 195 4.94 -8.57 -19.39
N PHE A 196 6.06 -7.87 -19.62
CA PHE A 196 6.71 -7.78 -20.93
C PHE A 196 6.91 -9.13 -21.65
N PRO A 197 7.40 -10.21 -21.01
CA PRO A 197 7.62 -11.49 -21.69
C PRO A 197 6.33 -12.20 -22.11
N VAL A 198 5.19 -11.80 -21.56
CA VAL A 198 3.89 -12.50 -21.67
C VAL A 198 2.80 -11.57 -22.24
N ALA A 199 3.16 -10.33 -22.53
CA ALA A 199 2.26 -9.35 -23.13
C ALA A 199 2.21 -9.55 -24.64
N ASP A 200 1.00 -9.70 -25.18
CA ASP A 200 0.80 -9.63 -26.63
C ASP A 200 1.26 -8.26 -27.15
N SER A 201 1.92 -8.27 -28.30
CA SER A 201 2.52 -7.10 -28.96
C SER A 201 1.56 -5.93 -29.22
N GLY A 202 0.25 -6.11 -29.00
CA GLY A 202 -0.82 -5.12 -29.19
C GLY A 202 -1.50 -4.62 -27.91
N SER A 203 -0.93 -4.84 -26.72
CA SER A 203 -1.48 -4.25 -25.49
C SER A 203 -1.42 -2.71 -25.54
N ASN A 204 -2.52 -2.04 -25.17
CA ASN A 204 -2.60 -0.58 -25.09
C ASN A 204 -1.78 -0.08 -23.91
N VAL A 205 -0.47 0.01 -24.10
CA VAL A 205 0.50 0.49 -23.11
C VAL A 205 0.40 2.01 -23.00
N THR A 206 0.32 2.54 -21.78
CA THR A 206 0.13 3.99 -21.55
C THR A 206 1.44 4.68 -21.17
N GLY A 207 1.85 5.72 -21.92
CA GLY A 207 2.90 6.71 -21.59
C GLY A 207 4.16 6.18 -20.87
N SER A 208 4.13 6.18 -19.53
CA SER A 208 5.23 5.72 -18.66
C SER A 208 5.58 4.23 -18.84
N GLU A 209 4.59 3.41 -19.15
CA GLU A 209 4.79 1.99 -19.45
C GLU A 209 5.45 1.79 -20.83
N GLU A 210 5.21 2.73 -21.76
CA GLU A 210 5.66 2.63 -23.14
C GLU A 210 7.18 2.80 -23.25
N SER A 211 7.77 3.70 -22.46
CA SER A 211 9.23 3.90 -22.46
C SER A 211 9.97 2.64 -21.98
N VAL A 212 9.43 1.96 -20.97
CA VAL A 212 10.02 0.74 -20.41
C VAL A 212 9.87 -0.43 -21.39
N VAL A 213 8.68 -0.61 -21.97
CA VAL A 213 8.44 -1.64 -22.98
C VAL A 213 9.29 -1.41 -24.23
N ARG A 214 9.47 -0.16 -24.65
CA ARG A 214 10.31 0.20 -25.80
C ARG A 214 11.79 -0.11 -25.53
N HIS A 215 12.28 0.20 -24.33
CA HIS A 215 13.65 -0.14 -23.91
C HIS A 215 13.86 -1.66 -23.88
N LEU A 216 12.97 -2.41 -23.24
CA LEU A 216 13.07 -3.88 -23.19
C LEU A 216 12.97 -4.52 -24.58
N ARG A 217 12.19 -3.94 -25.50
CA ARG A 217 12.15 -4.36 -26.91
C ARG A 217 13.49 -4.10 -27.61
N ALA A 218 14.10 -2.94 -27.41
CA ALA A 218 15.43 -2.65 -27.96
C ALA A 218 16.50 -3.61 -27.41
N VAL A 219 16.45 -3.92 -26.11
CA VAL A 219 17.33 -4.88 -25.45
C VAL A 219 17.14 -6.29 -26.02
N ARG A 220 15.90 -6.71 -26.30
CA ARG A 220 15.60 -7.99 -26.95
C ARG A 220 16.16 -8.11 -28.37
N HIS A 221 16.33 -6.98 -29.08
CA HIS A 221 16.97 -6.92 -30.39
C HIS A 221 18.49 -6.75 -30.32
N SER A 222 19.04 -6.55 -29.12
CA SER A 222 20.48 -6.53 -28.86
C SER A 222 20.95 -7.87 -28.32
N GLU A 223 22.26 -8.16 -28.34
CA GLU A 223 22.85 -9.37 -27.72
C GLU A 223 22.83 -9.34 -26.17
N MET A 224 22.15 -8.38 -25.56
CA MET A 224 22.07 -8.25 -24.09
C MET A 224 21.01 -9.20 -23.50
N ASN A 225 21.28 -9.72 -22.28
CA ASN A 225 20.36 -10.61 -21.59
C ASN A 225 19.16 -9.85 -20.99
N VAL A 226 18.00 -10.02 -21.61
CA VAL A 226 16.72 -9.40 -21.21
C VAL A 226 16.39 -9.65 -19.73
N SER A 227 16.71 -10.84 -19.19
CA SER A 227 16.40 -11.20 -17.80
C SER A 227 17.20 -10.36 -16.80
N VAL A 228 18.46 -10.06 -17.13
CA VAL A 228 19.35 -9.24 -16.29
C VAL A 228 18.87 -7.80 -16.29
N GLU A 229 18.51 -7.28 -17.46
CA GLU A 229 18.00 -5.91 -17.59
C GLU A 229 16.64 -5.73 -16.90
N MET A 230 15.72 -6.69 -17.07
CA MET A 230 14.45 -6.67 -16.36
C MET A 230 14.64 -6.68 -14.85
N LYS A 231 15.60 -7.46 -14.34
CA LYS A 231 15.93 -7.49 -12.90
C LYS A 231 16.42 -6.13 -12.42
N ALA A 232 17.36 -5.51 -13.15
CA ALA A 232 17.89 -4.19 -12.81
C ALA A 232 16.80 -3.12 -12.78
N LEU A 233 15.91 -3.11 -13.78
CA LEU A 233 14.78 -2.18 -13.84
C LEU A 233 13.78 -2.39 -12.71
N ILE A 234 13.43 -3.64 -12.37
CA ILE A 234 12.54 -3.94 -11.25
C ILE A 234 13.15 -3.47 -9.93
N GLU A 235 14.44 -3.74 -9.70
CA GLU A 235 15.14 -3.30 -8.49
C GLU A 235 15.18 -1.77 -8.39
N GLN A 236 15.45 -1.08 -9.48
CA GLN A 236 15.48 0.39 -9.52
C GLN A 236 14.09 0.99 -9.26
N GLU A 237 13.07 0.52 -9.97
CA GLU A 237 11.71 1.06 -9.82
C GLU A 237 11.09 0.65 -8.48
N MET A 238 11.48 -0.49 -7.88
CA MET A 238 11.15 -0.79 -6.48
C MET A 238 11.81 0.15 -5.48
N LYS A 239 13.07 0.52 -5.69
CA LYS A 239 13.72 1.55 -4.86
C LYS A 239 12.99 2.89 -4.98
N CYS A 240 12.60 3.30 -6.19
CA CYS A 240 11.81 4.51 -6.41
C CYS A 240 10.43 4.42 -5.75
N LEU A 241 9.76 3.27 -5.83
CA LEU A 241 8.48 3.03 -5.16
C LEU A 241 8.62 3.15 -3.63
N LEU A 242 9.66 2.53 -3.06
CA LEU A 242 9.93 2.56 -1.63
C LEU A 242 10.24 3.97 -1.13
N ASP A 243 11.12 4.71 -1.82
CA ASP A 243 11.45 6.09 -1.49
C ASP A 243 10.22 7.01 -1.60
N GLY A 244 9.38 6.81 -2.63
CA GLY A 244 8.10 7.52 -2.78
C GLY A 244 7.15 7.25 -1.62
N CYS A 245 6.97 5.98 -1.24
CA CYS A 245 6.17 5.58 -0.08
C CYS A 245 6.71 6.19 1.22
N GLU A 246 8.03 6.15 1.45
CA GLU A 246 8.65 6.71 2.65
C GLU A 246 8.45 8.23 2.74
N LYS A 247 8.61 8.96 1.63
CA LYS A 247 8.35 10.39 1.56
C LYS A 247 6.89 10.72 1.89
N GLN A 248 5.95 9.99 1.31
CA GLN A 248 4.53 10.22 1.58
C GLN A 248 4.16 9.87 3.04
N VAL A 249 4.73 8.81 3.62
CA VAL A 249 4.57 8.48 5.05
C VAL A 249 5.15 9.56 5.96
N LYS A 250 6.34 10.09 5.68
CA LYS A 250 6.94 11.19 6.47
C LYS A 250 6.05 12.44 6.44
N LEU A 251 5.52 12.79 5.27
CA LEU A 251 4.60 13.91 5.12
C LEU A 251 3.30 13.68 5.89
N MET A 252 2.74 12.48 5.87
CA MET A 252 1.57 12.12 6.67
C MET A 252 1.81 12.25 8.17
N LEU A 253 2.94 11.74 8.67
CA LEU A 253 3.30 11.84 10.08
C LEU A 253 3.49 13.29 10.52
N MET A 254 4.12 14.13 9.68
CA MET A 254 4.25 15.56 9.93
C MET A 254 2.88 16.23 10.04
N LEU A 255 1.97 15.96 9.09
CA LEU A 255 0.63 16.53 9.10
C LEU A 255 -0.18 16.10 10.32
N VAL A 256 -0.09 14.82 10.72
CA VAL A 256 -0.72 14.33 11.95
C VAL A 256 -0.15 15.05 13.16
N GLY A 257 1.17 15.26 13.24
CA GLY A 257 1.80 16.03 14.31
C GLY A 257 1.25 17.45 14.41
N VAL A 258 1.09 18.14 13.28
CA VAL A 258 0.48 19.49 13.24
C VAL A 258 -0.97 19.46 13.75
N VAL A 259 -1.78 18.50 13.30
CA VAL A 259 -3.17 18.36 13.75
C VAL A 259 -3.25 18.08 15.25
N VAL A 260 -2.38 17.24 15.79
CA VAL A 260 -2.31 16.96 17.23
C VAL A 260 -1.93 18.21 18.02
N LEU A 261 -0.95 19.01 17.55
CA LEU A 261 -0.58 20.26 18.19
C LEU A 261 -1.74 21.27 18.22
N PHE A 262 -2.46 21.42 17.10
CA PHE A 262 -3.67 22.23 17.06
C PHE A 262 -4.74 21.69 18.01
N GLY A 263 -4.94 20.37 18.06
CA GLY A 263 -5.87 19.73 19.00
C GLY A 263 -5.54 20.02 20.46
N ILE A 264 -4.26 19.94 20.85
CA ILE A 264 -3.78 20.28 22.20
C ILE A 264 -4.00 21.77 22.48
N PHE A 265 -3.67 22.65 21.54
CA PHE A 265 -3.88 24.09 21.70
C PHE A 265 -5.36 24.46 21.91
N PHE A 266 -6.25 23.87 21.10
CA PHE A 266 -7.70 24.04 21.25
C PHE A 266 -8.20 23.49 22.59
N PHE A 267 -7.71 22.31 22.99
CA PHE A 267 -8.03 21.72 24.28
C PHE A 267 -7.60 22.61 25.45
N LEU A 268 -6.36 23.10 25.44
CA LEU A 268 -5.85 24.01 26.48
C LEU A 268 -6.72 25.26 26.57
N THR A 269 -6.98 25.92 25.43
CA THR A 269 -7.79 27.15 25.40
C THR A 269 -9.21 26.89 25.93
N SER A 270 -9.82 25.77 25.55
CA SER A 270 -11.19 25.42 25.96
C SER A 270 -11.30 24.96 27.40
N ALA A 271 -10.32 24.22 27.94
CA ALA A 271 -10.39 23.67 29.28
C ALA A 271 -9.87 24.66 30.33
N TYR A 272 -8.82 25.43 30.01
CA TYR A 272 -8.25 26.40 30.94
C TYR A 272 -9.06 27.67 31.07
N SER A 273 -9.71 28.16 30.01
CA SER A 273 -10.53 29.37 30.10
C SER A 273 -11.66 29.26 31.15
N PRO A 274 -12.44 28.17 31.19
CA PRO A 274 -13.43 27.96 32.25
C PRO A 274 -12.82 27.78 33.64
N ILE A 275 -11.67 27.10 33.76
CA ILE A 275 -10.98 26.90 35.05
C ILE A 275 -10.50 28.23 35.63
N PHE A 276 -9.93 29.12 34.82
CA PHE A 276 -9.51 30.45 35.26
C PHE A 276 -10.69 31.29 35.72
N ILE A 277 -11.81 31.27 34.98
CA ILE A 277 -13.04 31.98 35.37
C ILE A 277 -13.60 31.42 36.69
N LEU A 278 -13.53 30.10 36.89
CA LEU A 278 -13.93 29.50 38.16
C LEU A 278 -12.98 29.90 39.30
N GLY A 279 -11.69 30.02 39.03
CA GLY A 279 -10.67 30.44 40.00
C GLY A 279 -10.75 31.92 40.39
N ASP A 280 -11.18 32.79 39.47
CA ASP A 280 -11.46 34.21 39.78
C ASP A 280 -12.80 34.41 40.51
N ALA A 281 -13.72 33.44 40.44
CA ALA A 281 -15.04 33.51 41.05
C ALA A 281 -15.14 32.93 42.47
N VAL A 282 -14.11 32.21 42.93
CA VAL A 282 -13.97 31.65 44.29
C VAL A 282 -13.05 32.55 45.12
#